data_AF-A0A9I9E7Z1-F1
#
_entry.id   AF-A0A9I9E7Z1-F1
#
_cell.length_a   1.000
_cell.length_b   1.000
_cell.length_c   1.000
_cell.angle_alpha   90.00
_cell.angle_beta   90.00
_cell.angle_gamma   90.00
#
_symmetry.space_group_name_H-M   'P 1'
#
loop_
_entity.id
_entity.type
_entity.pdbx_description
1 polymer ?
#
loop_
_entity_poly.entity_id
_entity_poly.type
_entity_poly.pdbx_seq_one_letter_code
_entity_poly.pdbx_strand_id
1 'polypeptide(L)'
;MANNSCLLIVSLIGVLLFTIISNVASSNDVVSTICPKTSNPPFCSSVLKSAGTTDLKGLAVYTLNFAHTNARKSLTLANSLAKSTTNPQLKQRYSSCAESYDEVVGDIENAQKDLVIGDFNAVNIVTLVP
;
A
#
# COMPACT_ATOMS: atom_id res chain seq x y z
N MET A 1 -58.78 15.84 15.77
CA MET A 1 -58.15 15.67 14.43
C MET A 1 -57.03 16.69 14.32
N ALA A 2 -55.90 16.31 13.73
CA ALA A 2 -54.66 17.10 13.54
C ALA A 2 -53.63 17.10 14.69
N ASN A 3 -52.99 15.96 14.94
CA ASN A 3 -51.62 15.93 15.50
C ASN A 3 -50.68 14.92 14.81
N ASN A 4 -51.17 14.16 13.82
CA ASN A 4 -50.34 13.25 13.02
C ASN A 4 -49.62 13.92 11.84
N SER A 5 -50.02 15.12 11.40
CA SER A 5 -49.35 15.79 10.27
C SER A 5 -47.92 16.18 10.62
N CYS A 6 -47.69 16.80 11.79
CA CYS A 6 -46.35 17.26 12.19
C CYS A 6 -45.31 16.14 12.30
N LEU A 7 -45.70 14.95 12.77
CA LEU A 7 -44.82 13.80 12.89
C LEU A 7 -44.39 13.24 11.53
N LEU A 8 -45.28 13.31 10.53
CA LEU A 8 -44.94 12.93 9.15
C LEU A 8 -43.98 13.92 8.51
N ILE A 9 -44.13 15.23 8.77
CA ILE A 9 -43.22 16.25 8.21
C ILE A 9 -41.83 16.16 8.83
N VAL A 10 -41.74 15.97 10.15
CA VAL A 10 -40.45 15.81 10.86
C VAL A 10 -39.73 14.53 10.41
N SER A 11 -40.46 13.44 10.19
CA SER A 11 -39.92 12.19 9.66
C SER A 11 -39.41 12.36 8.22
N LEU A 12 -40.16 13.04 7.35
CA LEU A 12 -39.77 13.28 5.96
C LEU A 12 -38.52 14.17 5.85
N ILE A 13 -38.43 15.22 6.68
CA ILE A 13 -37.26 16.12 6.75
C ILE A 13 -36.04 15.37 7.31
N GLY A 14 -36.22 14.50 8.29
CA GLY A 14 -35.16 13.63 8.81
C GLY A 14 -34.57 12.71 7.73
N VAL A 15 -35.43 12.04 6.95
CA VAL A 15 -35.01 11.18 5.84
C VAL A 15 -34.30 11.99 4.74
N LEU A 16 -34.80 13.19 4.42
CA LEU A 16 -34.17 14.11 3.46
C LEU A 16 -32.80 14.65 3.90
N LEU A 17 -32.55 14.77 5.20
CA LEU A 17 -31.24 15.16 5.75
C LEU A 17 -30.24 13.99 5.77
N PHE A 18 -30.70 12.75 5.91
CA PHE A 18 -29.85 11.55 5.81
C PHE A 18 -29.47 11.19 4.37
N THR A 19 -30.21 11.63 3.35
CA THR A 19 -29.89 11.35 1.95
C THR A 19 -28.83 12.29 1.34
N ILE A 20 -28.38 13.32 2.07
CA ILE A 20 -27.31 14.24 1.61
C ILE A 20 -25.91 13.78 2.08
N ILE A 21 -25.77 12.56 2.61
CA ILE A 21 -24.47 11.95 2.89
C ILE A 21 -24.34 10.68 2.07
N SER A 22 -24.23 10.80 0.75
CA SER A 22 -23.61 9.76 -0.08
C SER A 22 -23.20 10.32 -1.45
N ASN A 23 -21.95 10.02 -1.79
CA ASN A 23 -21.29 10.20 -3.07
C ASN A 23 -20.99 11.63 -3.52
N VAL A 24 -20.06 12.27 -2.80
CA VAL A 24 -18.93 12.85 -3.55
C VAL A 24 -18.16 11.66 -4.11
N ALA A 25 -18.53 11.21 -5.31
CA ALA A 25 -17.64 10.41 -6.12
C ALA A 25 -16.46 11.34 -6.46
N SER A 26 -15.46 11.39 -5.58
CA SER A 26 -14.24 12.14 -5.82
C SER A 26 -13.55 11.47 -6.98
N SER A 27 -13.55 12.13 -8.14
CA SER A 27 -12.61 11.97 -9.25
C SER A 27 -11.91 10.61 -9.30
N ASN A 28 -12.46 9.61 -10.01
CA ASN A 28 -11.76 8.35 -10.39
C ASN A 28 -10.58 8.00 -9.46
N ASP A 29 -10.87 7.81 -8.17
CA ASP A 29 -9.80 7.76 -7.17
C ASP A 29 -8.95 6.54 -7.48
N VAL A 30 -7.73 6.76 -7.95
CA VAL A 30 -6.83 5.68 -8.37
C VAL A 30 -6.58 4.74 -7.19
N VAL A 31 -6.66 5.25 -5.95
CA VAL A 31 -6.65 4.45 -4.72
C VAL A 31 -7.85 3.50 -4.64
N SER A 32 -9.05 3.97 -4.94
CA SER A 32 -10.28 3.15 -4.99
C SER A 32 -10.25 2.06 -6.07
N THR A 33 -9.40 2.21 -7.10
CA THR A 33 -9.24 1.21 -8.17
C THR A 33 -8.13 0.21 -7.87
N ILE A 34 -7.03 0.65 -7.26
CA ILE A 34 -5.84 -0.17 -7.00
C ILE A 34 -5.95 -0.90 -5.66
N CYS A 35 -6.25 -0.20 -4.56
CA CYS A 35 -6.12 -0.77 -3.23
C CYS A 35 -7.03 -1.96 -2.93
N PRO A 36 -8.27 -2.05 -3.44
CA PRO A 36 -9.09 -3.25 -3.27
C PRO A 36 -8.47 -4.53 -3.87
N LYS A 37 -7.52 -4.40 -4.80
CA LYS A 37 -6.82 -5.54 -5.43
C LYS A 37 -5.56 -5.97 -4.68
N THR A 38 -5.20 -5.27 -3.60
CA THR A 38 -4.03 -5.60 -2.78
C THR A 38 -4.42 -6.48 -1.60
N SER A 39 -3.48 -7.25 -1.05
CA SER A 39 -3.71 -8.08 0.13
C SER A 39 -4.04 -7.29 1.40
N ASN A 40 -3.75 -5.98 1.42
CA ASN A 40 -4.06 -5.09 2.55
C ASN A 40 -4.55 -3.72 2.06
N PRO A 41 -5.85 -3.59 1.73
CA PRO A 41 -6.41 -2.36 1.19
C PRO A 41 -6.27 -1.13 2.11
N PRO A 42 -6.44 -1.23 3.45
CA PRO A 42 -6.21 -0.09 4.35
C PRO A 42 -4.76 0.41 4.32
N PHE A 43 -3.78 -0.50 4.35
CA PHE A 43 -2.37 -0.13 4.25
C PHE A 43 -2.04 0.51 2.90
N CYS A 44 -2.49 -0.10 1.80
CA CYS A 44 -2.34 0.48 0.47
C CYS A 44 -2.90 1.91 0.42
N SER A 45 -4.09 2.12 0.98
CA SER A 45 -4.71 3.45 0.99
C SER A 45 -3.87 4.47 1.74
N SER A 46 -3.30 4.10 2.89
CA SER A 46 -2.39 4.96 3.65
C SER A 46 -1.12 5.30 2.87
N VAL A 47 -0.54 4.32 2.17
CA VAL A 47 0.67 4.48 1.35
C VAL A 47 0.38 5.40 0.16
N LEU A 48 -0.63 5.11 -0.65
CA LEU A 48 -0.89 5.85 -1.89
C LEU A 48 -1.40 7.27 -1.65
N LYS A 49 -2.14 7.53 -0.56
CA LYS A 49 -2.51 8.90 -0.18
C LYS A 49 -1.32 9.81 0.08
N SER A 50 -0.18 9.22 0.44
CA SER A 50 1.08 9.95 0.70
C SER A 50 1.92 10.16 -0.57
N ALA A 51 1.51 9.62 -1.72
CA ALA A 51 2.29 9.65 -2.96
C ALA A 51 2.37 11.04 -3.62
N GLY A 52 1.43 11.94 -3.32
CA GLY A 52 1.38 13.28 -3.93
C GLY A 52 1.07 13.30 -5.42
N THR A 53 0.69 12.17 -6.01
CA THR A 53 0.34 12.01 -7.44
C THR A 53 -0.78 10.99 -7.61
N THR A 54 -1.53 11.11 -8.69
CA THR A 54 -2.53 10.13 -9.15
C THR A 54 -2.13 9.46 -10.46
N ASP A 55 -1.02 9.89 -11.09
CA ASP A 55 -0.49 9.26 -12.30
C ASP A 55 0.05 7.85 -12.01
N LEU A 56 -0.30 6.86 -12.84
CA LEU A 56 0.07 5.46 -12.60
C LEU A 56 1.59 5.23 -12.59
N LYS A 57 2.34 5.91 -13.48
CA LYS A 57 3.80 5.80 -13.49
C LYS A 57 4.38 6.44 -12.23
N GLY A 58 3.88 7.61 -11.84
CA GLY A 58 4.24 8.27 -10.58
C GLY A 58 3.95 7.42 -9.34
N LEU A 59 2.79 6.75 -9.30
CA LEU A 59 2.43 5.82 -8.23
C LEU A 59 3.36 4.60 -8.21
N ALA A 60 3.71 4.03 -9.36
CA ALA A 60 4.66 2.92 -9.45
C ALA A 60 6.06 3.32 -8.96
N VAL A 61 6.57 4.48 -9.36
CA VAL A 61 7.84 5.03 -8.86
C VAL A 61 7.78 5.19 -7.34
N TYR A 62 6.70 5.77 -6.83
CA TYR A 62 6.51 6.00 -5.40
C TYR A 62 6.48 4.68 -4.61
N THR A 63 5.70 3.69 -5.05
CA THR A 63 5.59 2.40 -4.33
C THR A 63 6.87 1.58 -4.40
N LEU A 64 7.60 1.58 -5.53
CA LEU A 64 8.92 0.94 -5.62
C LEU A 64 9.93 1.61 -4.68
N ASN A 65 9.97 2.94 -4.61
CA ASN A 65 10.84 3.66 -3.67
C ASN A 65 10.47 3.39 -2.21
N PHE A 66 9.18 3.33 -1.90
CA PHE A 66 8.69 2.99 -0.58
C PHE A 66 9.09 1.56 -0.19
N ALA A 67 8.90 0.58 -1.08
CA ALA A 67 9.30 -0.81 -0.87
C ALA A 67 10.83 -0.93 -0.69
N HIS A 68 11.61 -0.30 -1.58
CA HIS A 68 13.08 -0.28 -1.52
C HIS A 68 13.59 0.26 -0.18
N THR A 69 13.02 1.39 0.28
CA THR A 69 13.40 2.01 1.56
C THR A 69 13.14 1.07 2.74
N ASN A 70 12.00 0.38 2.74
CA ASN A 70 11.66 -0.56 3.80
C ASN A 70 12.52 -1.83 3.72
N ALA A 71 12.78 -2.37 2.52
CA ALA A 71 13.66 -3.51 2.31
C ALA A 71 15.08 -3.23 2.83
N ARG A 72 15.67 -2.06 2.52
CA ARG A 72 16.99 -1.66 3.06
C ARG A 72 17.01 -1.51 4.57
N LYS A 73 15.93 -0.98 5.17
CA LYS A 73 15.80 -0.90 6.63
C LYS A 73 15.74 -2.29 7.25
N SER A 74 14.97 -3.20 6.66
CA SER A 74 14.87 -4.60 7.11
C SER A 74 16.19 -5.36 6.95
N LEU A 75 16.89 -5.17 5.83
CA LEU A 75 18.25 -5.71 5.60
C LEU A 75 19.22 -5.24 6.69
N THR A 76 19.21 -3.94 6.98
CA THR A 76 20.06 -3.35 8.03
C THR A 76 19.74 -3.94 9.40
N LEU A 77 18.44 -4.08 9.72
CA LEU A 77 17.98 -4.66 10.97
C LEU A 77 18.37 -6.14 11.09
N ALA A 78 18.13 -6.94 10.06
CA ALA A 78 18.47 -8.37 10.04
C ALA A 78 19.99 -8.57 10.24
N ASN A 79 20.82 -7.80 9.53
CA ASN A 79 22.26 -7.78 9.72
C ASN A 79 22.67 -7.41 11.15
N SER A 80 22.03 -6.38 11.73
CA SER A 80 22.31 -5.96 13.10
C SER A 80 21.96 -7.05 14.11
N LEU A 81 20.82 -7.72 13.94
CA LEU A 81 20.35 -8.79 14.82
C LEU A 81 21.22 -10.06 14.70
N ALA A 82 21.65 -10.41 13.48
CA ALA A 82 22.57 -11.51 13.24
C ALA A 82 23.94 -11.29 13.92
N LYS A 83 24.40 -10.04 13.95
CA LYS A 83 25.66 -9.64 14.60
C LYS A 83 25.57 -9.60 16.12
N SER A 84 24.42 -9.21 16.68
CA SER A 84 24.27 -8.96 18.12
C SER A 84 23.87 -10.20 18.93
N THR A 85 23.22 -11.19 18.30
CA THR A 85 22.74 -12.37 19.01
C THR A 85 23.85 -13.38 19.30
N THR A 86 23.82 -13.99 20.49
CA THR A 86 24.70 -15.10 20.86
C THR A 86 24.06 -16.47 20.62
N ASN A 87 22.76 -16.52 20.32
CA ASN A 87 22.05 -17.76 20.04
C ASN A 87 22.33 -18.21 18.58
N PRO A 88 22.94 -19.38 18.36
CA PRO A 88 23.31 -19.83 17.01
C PRO A 88 22.12 -19.99 16.06
N GLN A 89 20.98 -20.46 16.54
CA GLN A 89 19.78 -20.63 15.71
C GLN A 89 19.20 -19.28 15.29
N LEU A 90 19.19 -18.30 16.20
CA LEU A 90 18.74 -16.95 15.85
C LEU A 90 19.70 -16.29 14.87
N LYS A 91 21.01 -16.46 15.07
CA LYS A 91 22.03 -15.94 14.13
C LYS A 91 21.80 -16.47 12.72
N GLN A 92 21.56 -17.78 12.58
CA GLN A 92 21.27 -18.37 11.27
C GLN A 92 20.01 -17.77 10.65
N ARG A 93 18.90 -17.71 11.41
CA ARG A 93 17.63 -17.15 10.89
C ARG A 93 17.78 -15.69 10.45
N TYR A 94 18.43 -14.85 11.25
CA TYR A 94 18.63 -13.45 10.88
C TYR A 94 19.58 -13.28 9.69
N SER A 95 20.57 -14.16 9.53
CA SER A 95 21.46 -14.16 8.37
C SER A 95 20.68 -14.51 7.10
N SER A 96 19.83 -15.55 7.14
CA SER A 96 18.95 -15.87 6.00
C SER A 96 17.97 -14.75 5.68
N CYS A 97 17.40 -14.07 6.70
CA CYS A 97 16.59 -12.87 6.45
C CYS A 97 17.40 -11.76 5.76
N ALA A 98 18.66 -11.55 6.17
CA ALA A 98 19.51 -10.55 5.55
C ALA A 98 19.79 -10.89 4.08
N GLU A 99 20.10 -12.15 3.75
CA GLU A 99 20.27 -12.62 2.38
C GLU A 99 19.02 -12.36 1.54
N SER A 100 17.83 -12.78 2.01
CA SER A 100 16.58 -12.53 1.27
C SER A 100 16.26 -11.04 1.09
N TYR A 101 16.55 -10.19 2.08
CA TYR A 101 16.32 -8.75 1.92
C TYR A 101 17.34 -8.08 0.98
N ASP A 102 18.56 -8.63 0.86
CA ASP A 102 19.55 -8.16 -0.09
C ASP A 102 19.12 -8.47 -1.53
N GLU A 103 18.62 -9.69 -1.77
CA GLU A 103 18.00 -10.09 -3.04
C GLU A 103 16.82 -9.18 -3.40
N VAL A 104 15.88 -8.98 -2.47
CA VAL A 104 14.72 -8.09 -2.67
C VAL A 104 15.15 -6.65 -2.98
N VAL A 105 16.24 -6.15 -2.39
CA VAL A 105 16.76 -4.81 -2.73
C VAL A 105 17.23 -4.79 -4.18
N GLY A 106 18.02 -5.77 -4.61
CA GLY A 106 18.49 -5.88 -5.99
C GLY A 106 17.35 -6.01 -7.00
N ASP A 107 16.32 -6.79 -6.67
CA ASP A 107 15.13 -6.98 -7.51
C ASP A 107 14.35 -5.68 -7.69
N ILE A 108 14.15 -4.91 -6.61
CA ILE A 108 13.47 -3.62 -6.69
C ILE A 108 14.31 -2.62 -7.51
N GLU A 109 15.64 -2.62 -7.37
CA GLU A 109 16.52 -1.79 -8.19
C GLU A 109 16.44 -2.15 -9.69
N ASN A 110 16.23 -3.41 -10.03
CA ASN A 110 15.99 -3.84 -11.41
C ASN A 110 14.61 -3.39 -11.90
N ALA A 111 13.55 -3.60 -11.10
CA ALA A 111 12.21 -3.13 -11.43
C ALA A 111 12.16 -1.60 -11.63
N GLN A 112 12.94 -0.83 -10.87
CA GLN A 112 13.09 0.61 -11.10
C GLN A 112 13.68 0.94 -12.47
N LYS A 113 14.71 0.20 -12.93
CA LYS A 113 15.31 0.38 -14.27
C LYS A 113 14.31 0.02 -15.37
N ASP A 114 13.57 -1.09 -15.20
CA ASP A 114 12.56 -1.53 -16.15
C ASP A 114 11.40 -0.53 -16.28
N LEU A 115 10.99 0.07 -15.16
CA LEU A 115 9.97 1.12 -15.15
C LEU A 115 10.43 2.39 -15.90
N VAL A 116 11.72 2.73 -15.85
CA VAL A 116 12.27 3.88 -16.58
C VAL A 116 12.12 3.69 -18.09
N ILE A 117 12.42 2.49 -18.60
CA ILE A 117 12.31 2.17 -20.03
C ILE A 117 10.90 1.77 -20.47
N GLY A 118 9.96 1.62 -19.53
CA GLY A 118 8.56 1.31 -19.79
C GLY A 118 8.26 -0.18 -19.98
N ASP A 119 9.15 -1.07 -19.55
CA ASP A 119 8.90 -2.52 -19.57
C ASP A 119 8.09 -2.94 -18.33
N PHE A 120 6.78 -2.70 -18.38
CA PHE A 120 5.87 -3.03 -17.28
C PHE A 120 5.72 -4.54 -17.04
N ASN A 121 6.06 -5.38 -18.02
CA ASN A 121 6.04 -6.83 -17.84
C ASN A 121 7.21 -7.25 -16.96
N ALA A 122 8.41 -6.71 -17.22
CA ALA A 122 9.60 -6.96 -16.41
C ALA A 122 9.44 -6.44 -14.97
N VAL A 123 8.80 -5.27 -14.78
CA VAL A 123 8.46 -4.72 -13.45
C VAL A 123 7.62 -5.70 -12.61
N ASN A 124 6.75 -6.50 -13.26
CA ASN A 124 5.84 -7.42 -12.59
C ASN A 124 6.42 -8.84 -12.41
N ILE A 125 7.67 -9.09 -12.83
CA ILE A 125 8.28 -10.40 -12.62
C ILE A 125 8.43 -10.62 -11.12
N VAL A 126 7.57 -11.50 -10.59
CA VAL A 126 7.65 -12.02 -9.23
C VAL A 126 9.01 -12.66 -9.10
N THR A 127 9.91 -12.02 -8.37
CA THR A 127 11.11 -12.70 -7.93
C THR A 127 10.66 -13.76 -6.94
N LEU A 128 10.73 -15.00 -7.43
CA LEU A 128 10.52 -16.20 -6.67
C LEU A 128 11.62 -16.24 -5.61
N VAL A 129 11.36 -15.65 -4.46
CA VAL A 129 12.03 -16.07 -3.24
C VAL A 129 11.28 -17.32 -2.80
N PRO A 130 11.86 -18.53 -2.92
CA PRO A 130 11.26 -19.76 -2.39
C PRO A 130 11.09 -19.73 -0.87
#